data_AF-A0A7W8F7R5-F1
#
_entry.id   AF-A0A7W8F7R5-F1
#
_cell.length_a   1.000
_cell.length_b   1.000
_cell.length_c   1.000
_cell.angle_alpha   90.00
_cell.angle_beta   90.00
_cell.angle_gamma   90.00
#
_symmetry.space_group_name_H-M   'P 1'
#
loop_
_entity.id
_entity.type
_entity.pdbx_description
1 polymer ?
#
loop_
_entity_poly.entity_id
_entity_poly.type
_entity_poly.pdbx_seq_one_letter_code
_entity_poly.pdbx_strand_id
1 'polypeptide(L)'
;MKLPVGDGFRPAFWLLGSNVDDPAVSWPSSGETDIMENIGYGDWTSTALHGPGYSADGNIGARQTYPNGGRADQWHTYAVEWTPTGMRFHGDDRLVQETTRDKLESTRGQWVFDHHQYVILNLALGGAYPAGWNKVTTPYWGLPQSSVDRIAAGGVRAEVDWVRVEQKG
;
A
#
# COMPACT_ATOMS: atom_id res chain seq x y z
N MET A 1 -0.62 5.80 11.54
CA MET A 1 0.48 4.80 11.56
C MET A 1 1.81 5.52 11.58
N LYS A 2 2.84 4.89 12.17
CA LYS A 2 4.23 5.34 12.15
C LYS A 2 5.11 4.20 11.64
N LEU A 3 5.91 4.45 10.62
CA LEU A 3 6.54 3.41 9.80
C LEU A 3 8.03 3.25 10.14
N PRO A 4 8.59 2.03 10.04
CA PRO A 4 10.03 1.86 10.14
C PRO A 4 10.69 2.40 8.87
N VAL A 5 11.73 3.23 9.05
CA VAL A 5 12.57 3.73 7.95
C VAL A 5 13.85 2.91 7.89
N GLY A 6 14.22 2.46 6.72
CA GLY A 6 15.36 1.59 6.43
C GLY A 6 15.09 0.70 5.24
N ASP A 7 16.06 0.61 4.32
CA ASP A 7 15.96 -0.21 3.11
C ASP A 7 15.51 -1.64 3.42
N GLY A 8 14.62 -2.16 2.57
CA GLY A 8 14.07 -3.50 2.72
C GLY A 8 12.89 -3.64 3.67
N PHE A 9 12.48 -2.60 4.39
CA PHE A 9 11.20 -2.63 5.10
C PHE A 9 10.06 -2.30 4.14
N ARG A 10 8.99 -3.10 4.13
CA ARG A 10 7.77 -2.83 3.35
C ARG A 10 6.53 -2.92 4.25
N PRO A 11 6.25 -1.88 5.05
CA PRO A 11 4.97 -1.78 5.76
C PRO A 11 3.84 -1.50 4.76
N ALA A 12 2.68 -2.09 5.00
CA ALA A 12 1.50 -1.87 4.19
C ALA A 12 0.22 -1.85 5.04
N PHE A 13 -0.72 -1.01 4.61
CA PHE A 13 -2.11 -0.97 5.04
C PHE A 13 -2.99 -0.99 3.80
N TRP A 14 -3.74 -2.06 3.62
CA TRP A 14 -4.39 -2.36 2.36
C TRP A 14 -5.62 -3.23 2.57
N LEU A 15 -6.42 -3.36 1.51
CA LEU A 15 -7.61 -4.18 1.46
C LEU A 15 -7.48 -5.24 0.35
N LEU A 16 -8.07 -6.40 0.57
CA LEU A 16 -8.10 -7.49 -0.41
C LEU A 16 -9.51 -8.07 -0.52
N GLY A 17 -9.95 -8.37 -1.75
CA GLY A 17 -11.21 -9.04 -2.02
C GLY A 17 -11.40 -10.32 -1.21
N SER A 18 -12.55 -10.45 -0.55
CA SER A 18 -12.87 -11.63 0.28
C SER A 18 -13.06 -12.92 -0.51
N ASN A 19 -13.08 -12.84 -1.85
CA ASN A 19 -13.19 -13.95 -2.79
C ASN A 19 -11.83 -14.32 -3.43
N VAL A 20 -10.71 -13.79 -2.94
CA VAL A 20 -9.37 -14.06 -3.50
C VAL A 20 -9.00 -15.55 -3.54
N ASP A 21 -9.50 -16.35 -2.59
CA ASP A 21 -9.21 -17.79 -2.52
C ASP A 21 -10.04 -18.63 -3.50
N ASP A 22 -11.00 -18.03 -4.21
CA ASP A 22 -11.71 -18.69 -5.31
C ASP A 22 -10.77 -18.79 -6.53
N PRO A 23 -10.40 -20.00 -7.00
CA PRO A 23 -9.55 -20.17 -8.18
C PRO A 23 -10.13 -19.56 -9.46
N ALA A 24 -11.46 -19.37 -9.53
CA ALA A 24 -12.12 -18.72 -10.67
C ALA A 24 -12.02 -17.19 -10.63
N VAL A 25 -11.75 -16.60 -9.46
CA VAL A 25 -11.54 -15.15 -9.29
C VAL A 25 -10.04 -14.88 -9.23
N SER A 26 -9.41 -15.29 -8.12
CA SER A 26 -7.99 -15.12 -7.81
C SER A 26 -7.49 -13.67 -7.92
N TRP A 27 -6.24 -13.44 -7.50
CA TRP A 27 -5.59 -12.16 -7.76
C TRP A 27 -5.20 -12.03 -9.24
N PRO A 28 -5.35 -10.86 -9.89
CA PRO A 28 -5.84 -9.59 -9.34
C PRO A 28 -7.35 -9.38 -9.48
N SER A 29 -8.12 -10.33 -10.03
CA SER A 29 -9.57 -10.17 -10.26
C SER A 29 -10.38 -9.99 -8.99
N SER A 30 -9.85 -10.44 -7.84
CA SER A 30 -10.45 -10.21 -6.53
C SER A 30 -10.39 -8.75 -6.08
N GLY A 31 -9.57 -7.92 -6.72
CA GLY A 31 -9.35 -6.52 -6.34
C GLY A 31 -8.45 -6.39 -5.11
N GLU A 32 -7.49 -5.47 -5.19
CA GLU A 32 -6.60 -5.07 -4.09
C GLU A 32 -6.50 -3.53 -4.05
N THR A 33 -6.54 -2.98 -2.83
CA THR A 33 -6.59 -1.55 -2.57
C THR A 33 -5.55 -1.19 -1.53
N ASP A 34 -4.41 -0.68 -1.99
CA ASP A 34 -3.31 -0.25 -1.16
C ASP A 34 -3.54 1.18 -0.67
N ILE A 35 -4.03 1.29 0.57
CA ILE A 35 -4.30 2.57 1.23
C ILE A 35 -2.98 3.27 1.58
N MET A 36 -1.98 2.48 1.96
CA MET A 36 -0.62 2.94 2.17
C MET A 36 0.36 1.79 1.98
N GLU A 37 1.36 2.01 1.14
CA GLU A 37 2.59 1.23 1.08
C GLU A 37 3.82 2.12 1.22
N ASN A 38 4.91 1.52 1.68
CA ASN A 38 6.23 2.12 1.70
C ASN A 38 7.29 1.04 1.49
N ILE A 39 8.50 1.44 1.14
CA ILE A 39 9.65 0.55 0.90
C ILE A 39 10.88 0.97 1.71
N GLY A 40 10.63 1.46 2.93
CA GLY A 40 11.66 1.83 3.87
C GLY A 40 12.16 3.27 3.71
N TYR A 41 11.64 4.01 2.74
CA TYR A 41 11.99 5.41 2.55
C TYR A 41 11.27 6.31 3.54
N GLY A 42 11.99 7.32 4.02
CA GLY A 42 11.48 8.22 5.03
C GLY A 42 10.60 9.33 4.48
N ASP A 43 10.72 9.69 3.22
CA ASP A 43 10.16 10.93 2.65
C ASP A 43 8.85 10.73 1.88
N TRP A 44 8.45 9.48 1.59
CA TRP A 44 7.22 9.22 0.85
C TRP A 44 6.54 7.88 1.18
N THR A 45 5.23 7.84 0.91
CA THR A 45 4.40 6.62 0.82
C THR A 45 3.69 6.56 -0.53
N SER A 46 3.12 5.41 -0.87
CA SER A 46 2.34 5.22 -2.09
C SER A 46 0.97 4.64 -1.80
N THR A 47 0.05 4.88 -2.73
CA THR A 47 -1.23 4.18 -2.83
C THR A 47 -1.26 3.43 -4.15
N ALA A 48 -2.07 2.38 -4.24
CA ALA A 48 -2.26 1.65 -5.47
C ALA A 48 -3.63 0.94 -5.52
N LEU A 49 -4.12 0.73 -6.74
CA LEU A 49 -5.27 -0.09 -7.04
C LEU A 49 -4.87 -1.17 -8.03
N HIS A 50 -5.26 -2.39 -7.67
CA HIS A 50 -4.90 -3.61 -8.38
C HIS A 50 -6.16 -4.32 -8.85
N GLY A 51 -6.21 -4.60 -10.15
CA GLY A 51 -7.29 -5.32 -10.79
C GLY A 51 -6.91 -5.84 -12.18
N PRO A 52 -7.83 -6.50 -12.90
CA PRO A 52 -7.55 -7.07 -14.21
C PRO A 52 -7.23 -5.95 -15.22
N GLY A 53 -6.01 -5.97 -15.78
CA GLY A 53 -5.51 -4.94 -16.69
C GLY A 53 -4.77 -3.78 -16.02
N TYR A 54 -4.70 -3.76 -14.69
CA TYR A 54 -3.99 -2.74 -13.91
C TYR A 54 -3.47 -3.31 -12.59
N SER A 55 -2.42 -4.13 -12.65
CA SER A 55 -1.84 -4.78 -11.48
C SER A 55 -0.30 -4.77 -11.53
N ALA A 56 0.35 -5.21 -10.45
CA ALA A 56 1.81 -5.14 -10.28
C ALA A 56 2.33 -3.72 -10.60
N ASP A 57 3.36 -3.58 -11.44
CA ASP A 57 3.91 -2.28 -11.85
C ASP A 57 2.94 -1.45 -12.74
N GLY A 58 1.88 -2.08 -13.25
CA GLY A 58 0.83 -1.44 -14.05
C GLY A 58 -0.38 -0.94 -13.25
N ASN A 59 -0.31 -0.97 -11.91
CA ASN A 59 -1.36 -0.50 -11.01
C ASN A 59 -1.76 0.96 -11.27
N ILE A 60 -2.91 1.35 -10.70
CA ILE A 60 -3.34 2.75 -10.67
C ILE A 60 -3.02 3.30 -9.28
N GLY A 61 -1.90 4.01 -9.19
CA GLY A 61 -1.39 4.49 -7.92
C GLY A 61 -0.69 5.84 -8.04
N ALA A 62 -0.37 6.43 -6.89
CA ALA A 62 0.43 7.64 -6.82
C ALA A 62 1.32 7.62 -5.57
N ARG A 63 2.43 8.37 -5.63
CA ARG A 63 3.25 8.65 -4.46
C ARG A 63 2.85 9.96 -3.82
N GLN A 64 2.89 9.97 -2.50
CA GLN A 64 2.84 11.17 -1.69
C GLN A 64 4.21 11.36 -1.01
N THR A 65 4.91 12.42 -1.40
CA THR A 65 6.02 12.96 -0.60
C THR A 65 5.46 13.83 0.52
N TYR A 66 6.02 13.72 1.72
CA TYR A 66 5.62 14.57 2.84
C TYR A 66 6.11 16.01 2.65
N PRO A 67 5.26 17.02 2.90
CA PRO A 67 5.67 18.41 2.82
C PRO A 67 6.64 18.79 3.95
N ASN A 68 7.41 19.86 3.75
CA ASN A 68 8.23 20.50 4.79
C ASN A 68 9.23 19.57 5.50
N GLY A 69 9.71 18.53 4.81
CA GLY A 69 10.64 17.55 5.40
C GLY A 69 9.98 16.61 6.41
N GLY A 70 8.65 16.46 6.37
CA GLY A 70 7.93 15.43 7.11
C GLY A 70 8.44 14.03 6.76
N ARG A 71 8.20 13.06 7.65
CA ARG A 71 8.77 11.73 7.50
C ARG A 71 7.83 10.61 7.93
N ALA A 72 7.91 9.48 7.22
CA ALA A 72 7.16 8.26 7.46
C ALA A 72 7.29 7.68 8.89
N ASP A 73 8.39 8.00 9.60
CA ASP A 73 8.59 7.63 11.00
C ASP A 73 7.99 8.64 12.01
N GLN A 74 7.15 9.55 11.56
CA GLN A 74 6.20 10.33 12.36
C GLN A 74 4.80 9.69 12.29
N TRP A 75 3.88 10.15 13.13
CA TRP A 75 2.49 9.70 13.07
C TRP A 75 1.76 10.36 11.90
N HIS A 76 1.16 9.54 11.04
CA HIS A 76 0.37 9.97 9.89
C HIS A 76 -0.96 9.22 9.81
N THR A 77 -1.96 9.84 9.20
CA THR A 77 -3.25 9.19 8.90
C THR A 77 -3.29 8.83 7.43
N TYR A 78 -3.67 7.59 7.11
CA TYR A 78 -3.90 7.13 5.74
C TYR A 78 -5.34 6.65 5.63
N ALA A 79 -6.02 7.03 4.56
CA ALA A 79 -7.43 6.71 4.38
C ALA A 79 -7.76 6.47 2.92
N VAL A 80 -8.74 5.61 2.69
CA VAL A 80 -9.45 5.52 1.42
C VAL A 80 -10.92 5.81 1.67
N GLU A 81 -11.50 6.69 0.88
CA GLU A 81 -12.94 6.84 0.76
C GLU A 81 -13.40 6.05 -0.45
N TRP A 82 -14.26 5.06 -0.24
CA TRP A 82 -14.74 4.17 -1.28
C TRP A 82 -16.26 4.33 -1.44
N THR A 83 -16.68 4.51 -2.70
CA THR A 83 -18.08 4.63 -3.10
C THR A 83 -18.37 3.67 -4.26
N PRO A 84 -19.65 3.43 -4.60
CA PRO A 84 -19.99 2.61 -5.77
C PRO A 84 -19.40 3.10 -7.09
N THR A 85 -19.03 4.39 -7.21
CA THR A 85 -18.58 5.02 -8.45
C THR A 85 -17.11 5.41 -8.47
N GLY A 86 -16.37 5.23 -7.36
CA GLY A 86 -14.96 5.62 -7.30
C GLY A 86 -14.32 5.53 -5.92
N MET A 87 -13.01 5.79 -5.89
CA MET A 87 -12.18 5.78 -4.70
C MET A 87 -11.28 7.01 -4.65
N ARG A 88 -11.07 7.54 -3.44
CA ARG A 88 -10.17 8.66 -3.12
C ARG A 88 -9.24 8.27 -1.98
N PHE A 89 -7.95 8.43 -2.19
CA PHE A 89 -6.92 8.08 -1.21
C PHE A 89 -6.32 9.33 -0.61
N HIS A 90 -6.10 9.30 0.70
CA HIS A 90 -5.60 10.44 1.47
C HIS A 90 -4.41 10.05 2.35
N GLY A 91 -3.47 10.98 2.49
CA GLY A 91 -2.42 10.96 3.51
C GLY A 91 -2.39 12.30 4.25
N ASP A 92 -2.64 12.30 5.56
CA ASP A 92 -2.85 13.49 6.39
C ASP A 92 -3.90 14.44 5.80
N ASP A 93 -5.09 13.89 5.49
CA ASP A 93 -6.23 14.58 4.85
C ASP A 93 -5.97 15.11 3.42
N ARG A 94 -4.73 15.09 2.94
CA ARG A 94 -4.39 15.48 1.57
C ARG A 94 -4.74 14.38 0.58
N LEU A 95 -5.48 14.73 -0.47
CA LEU A 95 -5.76 13.82 -1.58
C LEU A 95 -4.44 13.42 -2.29
N VAL A 96 -4.24 12.12 -2.45
CA VAL A 96 -3.07 11.49 -3.10
C VAL A 96 -3.42 10.99 -4.49
N GLN A 97 -4.52 10.26 -4.57
CA GLN A 97 -4.97 9.60 -5.79
C GLN A 97 -6.50 9.55 -5.78
N GLU A 98 -7.08 9.72 -6.96
CA GLU A 98 -8.51 9.51 -7.19
C GLU A 98 -8.72 8.80 -8.53
N THR A 99 -9.64 7.84 -8.53
CA THR A 99 -10.17 7.27 -9.76
C THR A 99 -11.66 6.99 -9.63
N THR A 100 -12.37 7.12 -10.73
CA THR A 100 -13.76 6.70 -10.87
C THR A 100 -13.84 5.38 -11.62
N ARG A 101 -14.96 4.66 -11.47
CA ARG A 101 -15.28 3.47 -12.26
C ARG A 101 -15.18 3.75 -13.75
N ASP A 102 -15.89 4.78 -14.23
CA ASP A 102 -15.92 5.14 -15.65
C ASP A 102 -14.53 5.45 -16.22
N LYS A 103 -13.69 6.18 -15.46
CA LYS A 103 -12.32 6.50 -15.87
C LYS A 103 -11.47 5.23 -15.92
N LEU A 104 -11.58 4.36 -14.92
CA LEU A 104 -10.82 3.13 -14.83
C LEU A 104 -11.19 2.17 -15.99
N GLU A 105 -12.48 1.97 -16.24
CA GLU A 105 -12.99 1.07 -17.28
C GLU A 105 -12.71 1.57 -18.70
N SER A 106 -12.74 2.90 -18.92
CA SER A 106 -12.41 3.49 -20.22
C SER A 106 -10.92 3.53 -20.53
N THR A 107 -10.03 3.38 -19.54
CA THR A 107 -8.58 3.59 -19.74
C THR A 107 -7.69 2.39 -19.39
N ARG A 108 -8.15 1.46 -18.55
CA ARG A 108 -7.30 0.40 -17.99
C ARG A 108 -7.91 -0.99 -18.07
N GLY A 109 -9.04 -1.22 -17.42
CA GLY A 109 -9.62 -2.55 -17.29
C GLY A 109 -10.88 -2.56 -16.43
N GLN A 110 -11.42 -3.73 -16.11
CA GLN A 110 -12.70 -3.85 -15.41
C GLN A 110 -12.62 -3.35 -13.95
N TRP A 111 -13.67 -2.66 -13.47
CA TRP A 111 -13.83 -2.39 -12.04
C TRP A 111 -14.18 -3.66 -11.27
N VAL A 112 -13.41 -3.97 -10.23
CA VAL A 112 -13.57 -5.18 -9.38
C VAL A 112 -13.64 -4.83 -7.89
N PHE A 113 -14.23 -3.68 -7.57
CA PHE A 113 -14.34 -3.18 -6.19
C PHE A 113 -15.81 -2.98 -5.83
N ASP A 114 -16.63 -4.02 -6.02
CA ASP A 114 -18.07 -4.05 -5.79
C ASP A 114 -18.52 -5.26 -4.94
N HIS A 115 -17.57 -5.83 -4.18
CA HIS A 115 -17.77 -6.91 -3.23
C HIS A 115 -17.00 -6.67 -1.93
N HIS A 116 -17.23 -7.49 -0.91
CA HIS A 116 -16.57 -7.32 0.38
C HIS A 116 -15.04 -7.47 0.27
N GLN A 117 -14.34 -6.63 1.04
CA GLN A 117 -12.90 -6.72 1.22
C GLN A 117 -12.58 -6.79 2.71
N TYR A 118 -11.45 -7.41 3.05
CA TYR A 118 -10.93 -7.42 4.41
C TYR A 118 -9.68 -6.56 4.51
N VAL A 119 -9.44 -6.02 5.71
CA VAL A 119 -8.27 -5.19 6.02
C VAL A 119 -7.05 -6.07 6.27
N ILE A 120 -5.91 -5.66 5.72
CA ILE A 120 -4.60 -6.26 5.98
C ILE A 120 -3.63 -5.18 6.46
N LEU A 121 -2.91 -5.51 7.53
CA LEU A 121 -1.78 -4.75 8.04
C LEU A 121 -0.57 -5.68 8.11
N ASN A 122 0.53 -5.31 7.48
CA ASN A 122 1.76 -6.10 7.57
C ASN A 122 3.01 -5.22 7.53
N LEU A 123 4.11 -5.83 7.95
CA LEU A 123 5.47 -5.35 7.70
C LEU A 123 6.23 -6.48 7.01
N ALA A 124 6.29 -6.43 5.68
CA ALA A 124 7.12 -7.35 4.92
C ALA A 124 8.59 -6.91 4.96
N LEU A 125 9.49 -7.88 4.78
CA LEU A 125 10.94 -7.68 4.79
C LEU A 125 11.50 -8.16 3.45
N GLY A 126 12.06 -7.24 2.68
CA GLY A 126 12.60 -7.47 1.33
C GLY A 126 11.54 -7.71 0.27
N GLY A 127 11.92 -8.46 -0.76
CA GLY A 127 11.09 -8.75 -1.93
C GLY A 127 11.36 -7.84 -3.12
N ALA A 128 10.66 -8.10 -4.22
CA ALA A 128 10.91 -7.45 -5.51
C ALA A 128 10.76 -5.92 -5.45
N TYR A 129 9.79 -5.41 -4.68
CA TYR A 129 9.55 -3.98 -4.61
C TYR A 129 10.71 -3.23 -3.91
N PRO A 130 11.14 -3.57 -2.68
CA PRO A 130 12.37 -3.01 -2.11
C PRO A 130 13.63 -3.25 -2.96
N ALA A 131 13.82 -4.46 -3.52
CA ALA A 131 14.99 -4.76 -4.35
C ALA A 131 15.08 -3.85 -5.57
N GLY A 132 13.96 -3.61 -6.26
CA GLY A 132 13.89 -2.76 -7.44
C GLY A 132 14.20 -1.29 -7.15
N TRP A 133 13.91 -0.82 -5.94
CA TRP A 133 14.03 0.59 -5.56
C TRP A 133 15.27 0.90 -4.72
N ASN A 134 15.49 0.18 -3.62
CA ASN A 134 16.65 0.34 -2.77
C ASN A 134 17.93 -0.23 -3.44
N LYS A 135 17.78 -0.99 -4.54
CA LYS A 135 18.87 -1.66 -5.28
C LYS A 135 19.66 -2.67 -4.44
N VAL A 136 19.01 -3.24 -3.42
CA VAL A 136 19.62 -4.24 -2.54
C VAL A 136 19.32 -5.65 -3.05
N THR A 137 20.37 -6.43 -3.25
CA THR A 137 20.26 -7.84 -3.71
C THR A 137 20.94 -8.83 -2.76
N THR A 138 21.69 -8.35 -1.78
CA THR A 138 22.42 -9.16 -0.79
C THR A 138 22.28 -8.55 0.62
N PRO A 139 22.36 -9.37 1.70
CA PRO A 139 22.44 -10.83 1.72
C PRO A 139 21.14 -11.52 1.31
N TYR A 140 20.01 -10.81 1.39
CA TYR A 140 18.71 -11.28 0.95
C TYR A 140 18.15 -10.35 -0.13
N TRP A 141 17.30 -10.88 -1.01
CA TRP A 141 16.71 -10.11 -2.09
C TRP A 141 15.83 -8.98 -1.55
N GLY A 142 16.28 -7.73 -1.71
CA GLY A 142 15.60 -6.54 -1.21
C GLY A 142 15.79 -6.27 0.28
N LEU A 143 16.63 -7.00 1.01
CA LEU A 143 16.82 -6.77 2.46
C LEU A 143 18.32 -6.78 2.82
N PRO A 144 18.90 -5.61 3.18
CA PRO A 144 20.35 -5.48 3.43
C PRO A 144 20.72 -5.97 4.83
N GLN A 145 22.00 -6.30 5.02
CA GLN A 145 22.51 -6.74 6.32
C GLN A 145 22.26 -5.71 7.42
N SER A 146 22.38 -4.41 7.12
CA SER A 146 22.10 -3.33 8.08
C SER A 146 20.67 -3.36 8.62
N SER A 147 19.69 -3.77 7.81
CA SER A 147 18.30 -3.94 8.25
C SER A 147 18.12 -5.24 9.04
N VAL A 148 18.80 -6.32 8.66
CA VAL A 148 18.83 -7.58 9.42
C VAL A 148 19.37 -7.35 10.83
N ASP A 149 20.47 -6.60 10.96
CA ASP A 149 21.09 -6.29 12.26
C ASP A 149 20.14 -5.47 13.14
N ARG A 150 19.42 -4.51 12.54
CA ARG A 150 18.40 -3.72 13.25
C ARG A 150 17.21 -4.56 13.71
N ILE A 151 16.78 -5.53 12.91
CA ILE A 151 15.73 -6.48 13.29
C ILE A 151 16.21 -7.33 14.48
N ALA A 152 17.43 -7.87 14.41
CA ALA A 152 18.03 -8.67 15.48
C ALA A 152 18.17 -7.88 16.79
N ALA A 153 18.41 -6.57 16.70
CA ALA A 153 18.43 -5.66 17.86
C ALA A 153 17.04 -5.31 18.42
N GLY A 154 15.94 -5.77 17.80
CA GLY A 154 14.57 -5.57 18.27
C GLY A 154 13.98 -4.17 18.02
N GLY A 155 14.66 -3.33 17.22
CA GLY A 155 14.30 -1.91 17.05
C GLY A 155 13.35 -1.59 15.89
N VAL A 156 12.88 -2.60 15.15
CA VAL A 156 12.10 -2.40 13.91
C VAL A 156 10.63 -2.68 14.18
N ARG A 157 9.77 -1.68 13.96
CA ARG A 157 8.33 -1.78 14.19
C ARG A 157 7.57 -0.83 13.26
N ALA A 158 6.40 -1.29 12.80
CA ALA A 158 5.35 -0.43 12.29
C ALA A 158 4.31 -0.28 13.40
N GLU A 159 4.00 0.95 13.80
CA GLU A 159 3.07 1.23 14.88
C GLU A 159 1.73 1.69 14.31
N VAL A 160 0.65 1.10 14.81
CA VAL A 160 -0.73 1.41 14.45
C VAL A 160 -1.45 1.81 15.72
N ASP A 161 -1.95 3.04 15.75
CA ASP A 161 -2.74 3.56 16.88
C ASP A 161 -4.17 3.02 16.81
N TRP A 162 -4.81 3.20 15.66
CA TRP A 162 -6.17 2.72 15.39
C TRP A 162 -6.36 2.33 13.93
N VAL A 163 -7.38 1.51 13.70
CA VAL A 163 -8.02 1.31 12.39
C VAL A 163 -9.50 1.61 12.58
N ARG A 164 -10.07 2.42 11.70
CA ARG A 164 -11.47 2.85 11.76
C ARG A 164 -12.12 2.65 10.41
N VAL A 165 -13.31 2.06 10.41
CA VAL A 165 -14.17 1.91 9.23
C VAL A 165 -15.48 2.62 9.52
N GLU A 166 -15.91 3.49 8.62
CA GLU A 166 -17.14 4.27 8.75
C GLU A 166 -17.95 4.13 7.47
N GLN A 167 -19.28 4.00 7.61
CA GLN A 167 -20.21 4.05 6.49
C GLN A 167 -20.93 5.41 6.55
N LYS A 168 -20.73 6.25 5.54
CA LYS A 168 -21.48 7.50 5.39
C LYS A 168 -22.86 7.17 4.83
N GLY A 169 -23.91 7.62 5.52
CA GLY A 169 -25.32 7.44 5.13
C GLY A 169 -25.76 8.37 4.01
#